data_AF-A0A352VQU4-F1
#
_entry.id   AF-A0A352VQU4-F1
#
_cell.length_a   1.000
_cell.length_b   1.000
_cell.length_c   1.000
_cell.angle_alpha   90.00
_cell.angle_beta   90.00
_cell.angle_gamma   90.00
#
_symmetry.space_group_name_H-M   'P 1'
#
loop_
_entity.id
_entity.type
_entity.pdbx_description
1 polymer ?
#
loop_
_entity_poly.entity_id
_entity_poly.type
_entity_poly.pdbx_seq_one_letter_code
_entity_poly.pdbx_strand_id
1 'polypeptide(L)'
;MHDPVSVQAVFALAPAADLEGLQTGGTCGNVVGRLMGGSSAENPDRYAAASPMQLAPVGVPQTLLIGGLDTAWGPPGRAYHNRAITSGDSGVRVVDLPESGHFEMVVPTTSTWRLVIAALEDTFAGLESGN
;
A
#
# COMPACT_ATOMS: atom_id res chain seq x y z
N MET A 1 -5.24 29.00 1.00
CA MET A 1 -4.69 27.64 0.90
C MET A 1 -4.75 27.08 2.31
N HIS A 2 -5.63 26.12 2.58
CA HIS A 2 -5.72 25.53 3.92
C HIS A 2 -4.42 24.76 4.17
N ASP A 3 -3.80 25.00 5.33
CA ASP A 3 -2.67 24.22 5.82
C ASP A 3 -3.20 22.84 6.23
N PRO A 4 -3.01 21.79 5.42
CA PRO A 4 -3.54 20.48 5.74
C PRO A 4 -2.78 19.93 6.95
N VAL A 5 -3.49 19.24 7.85
CA VAL A 5 -2.86 18.60 9.00
C VAL A 5 -1.78 17.64 8.50
N SER A 6 -0.59 17.72 9.12
CA SER A 6 0.53 16.85 8.75
C SER A 6 0.19 15.38 8.97
N VAL A 7 0.44 14.55 7.96
CA VAL A 7 0.25 13.09 8.04
C VAL A 7 1.39 12.49 8.84
N GLN A 8 1.08 11.87 9.97
CA GLN A 8 2.08 11.27 10.86
C GLN A 8 2.45 9.82 10.47
N ALA A 9 1.51 9.07 9.91
CA ALA A 9 1.73 7.71 9.41
C ALA A 9 0.66 7.30 8.40
N VAL A 10 0.98 6.25 7.63
CA VAL A 10 0.04 5.56 6.73
C VAL A 10 -0.09 4.10 7.17
N PHE A 11 -1.32 3.63 7.30
CA PHE A 11 -1.64 2.23 7.55
C PHE A 11 -2.45 1.69 6.38
N ALA A 12 -1.81 0.90 5.52
CA ALA A 12 -2.35 0.53 4.21
C ALA A 12 -2.66 -0.97 4.15
N LEU A 13 -3.92 -1.31 3.89
CA LEU A 13 -4.41 -2.68 3.78
C LEU A 13 -4.48 -3.08 2.31
N ALA A 14 -3.78 -4.16 1.93
CA ALA A 14 -3.69 -4.65 0.54
C ALA A 14 -3.49 -3.53 -0.51
N PRO A 15 -2.43 -2.71 -0.37
CA PRO A 15 -2.33 -1.46 -1.12
C PRO A 15 -2.14 -1.66 -2.63
N ALA A 16 -2.87 -0.87 -3.41
CA ALA A 16 -2.71 -0.73 -4.86
C ALA A 16 -1.47 0.11 -5.24
N ALA A 17 -0.31 -0.22 -4.69
CA ALA A 17 0.84 0.69 -4.67
C ALA A 17 1.72 0.67 -5.93
N ASP A 18 1.43 -0.22 -6.89
CA ASP A 18 2.08 -0.31 -8.20
C ASP A 18 0.99 -0.34 -9.29
N LEU A 19 0.59 0.84 -9.75
CA LEU A 19 -0.49 0.98 -10.73
C LEU A 19 -0.07 0.39 -12.10
N GLU A 20 1.21 0.48 -12.44
CA GLU A 20 1.79 -0.04 -13.66
C GLU A 20 1.74 -1.57 -13.68
N GLY A 21 2.18 -2.19 -12.60
CA GLY A 21 2.10 -3.63 -12.40
C GLY A 21 0.65 -4.13 -12.44
N LEU A 22 -0.26 -3.45 -11.73
CA LEU A 22 -1.68 -3.78 -11.72
C LEU A 22 -2.35 -3.65 -13.09
N GLN A 23 -2.02 -2.59 -13.85
CA GLN A 23 -2.54 -2.41 -15.20
C GLN A 23 -2.00 -3.50 -16.14
N THR A 24 -0.69 -3.77 -16.09
CA THR A 24 -0.04 -4.78 -16.93
C THR A 24 -0.61 -6.18 -16.67
N GLY A 25 -0.85 -6.51 -15.39
CA GLY A 25 -1.47 -7.77 -14.98
C GLY A 25 -2.98 -7.86 -15.27
N GLY A 26 -3.62 -6.77 -15.71
CA GLY A 26 -5.07 -6.75 -15.94
C GLY A 26 -5.90 -6.99 -14.68
N THR A 27 -5.34 -6.70 -13.49
CA THR A 27 -5.96 -6.99 -12.19
C THR A 27 -7.36 -6.38 -12.09
N CYS A 28 -8.30 -7.13 -11.52
CA CYS A 28 -9.71 -6.71 -11.36
C CYS A 28 -10.35 -6.26 -12.70
N GLY A 29 -10.07 -7.00 -13.78
CA GLY A 29 -10.59 -6.69 -15.11
C GLY A 29 -10.03 -5.37 -15.66
N ASN A 30 -8.74 -5.13 -15.45
CA ASN A 30 -8.01 -3.92 -15.84
C ASN A 30 -8.64 -2.61 -15.31
N VAL A 31 -9.01 -2.60 -14.02
CA VAL A 31 -9.59 -1.41 -13.40
C VAL A 31 -8.63 -0.21 -13.43
N VAL A 32 -7.34 -0.46 -13.29
CA VAL A 32 -6.32 0.61 -13.33
C VAL A 32 -6.23 1.21 -14.73
N GLY A 33 -6.17 0.40 -15.79
CA GLY A 33 -6.16 0.95 -17.16
C GLY A 33 -7.41 1.80 -17.46
N ARG A 34 -8.59 1.40 -16.96
CA ARG A 34 -9.82 2.21 -17.08
C ARG A 34 -9.74 3.52 -16.29
N LEU A 35 -9.23 3.47 -15.06
CA LEU A 35 -9.06 4.66 -14.21
C LEU A 35 -8.06 5.64 -14.81
N MET A 36 -6.92 5.12 -15.27
CA MET A 36 -5.82 5.91 -15.82
C MET A 36 -6.07 6.34 -17.27
N GLY A 37 -7.07 5.76 -17.94
CA GLY A 37 -7.42 6.06 -19.34
C GLY A 37 -6.44 5.48 -20.35
N GLY A 38 -5.73 4.41 -19.99
CA GLY A 38 -4.72 3.73 -20.79
C GLY A 38 -3.58 3.19 -19.93
N SER A 39 -2.57 2.66 -20.57
CA SER A 39 -1.32 2.19 -19.97
C SER A 39 -0.40 3.34 -19.54
N SER A 40 0.63 3.03 -18.76
CA SER A 40 1.66 4.01 -18.37
C SER A 40 2.49 4.54 -19.53
N ALA A 41 2.56 3.81 -20.65
CA ALA A 41 3.17 4.30 -21.89
C ALA A 41 2.27 5.30 -22.63
N GLU A 42 0.94 5.13 -22.55
CA GLU A 42 -0.03 6.01 -23.23
C GLU A 42 -0.34 7.27 -22.41
N ASN A 43 -0.39 7.16 -21.07
CA ASN A 43 -0.70 8.28 -20.17
C ASN A 43 0.34 8.44 -19.05
N PRO A 44 1.64 8.64 -19.36
CA PRO A 44 2.71 8.65 -18.37
C PRO A 44 2.50 9.67 -17.24
N ASP A 45 2.02 10.87 -17.56
CA ASP A 45 1.80 11.94 -16.57
C ASP A 45 0.78 11.55 -15.50
N ARG A 46 -0.24 10.75 -15.84
CA ARG A 46 -1.24 10.30 -14.88
C ARG A 46 -0.63 9.30 -13.89
N TYR A 47 0.19 8.37 -14.38
CA TYR A 47 0.88 7.41 -13.52
C TYR A 47 1.93 8.11 -12.64
N ALA A 48 2.67 9.08 -13.17
CA ALA A 48 3.60 9.90 -12.40
C ALA A 48 2.90 10.68 -11.28
N ALA A 49 1.68 11.16 -11.53
CA ALA A 49 0.92 11.93 -10.54
C ALA A 49 0.24 11.06 -9.45
N ALA A 50 0.01 9.77 -9.71
CA ALA A 50 -0.89 8.97 -8.88
C ALA A 50 -0.34 7.62 -8.40
N SER A 51 0.68 7.05 -9.05
CA SER A 51 1.22 5.75 -8.67
C SER A 51 2.18 5.89 -7.48
N PRO A 52 1.91 5.27 -6.32
CA PRO A 52 2.86 5.29 -5.21
C PRO A 52 4.25 4.77 -5.60
N MET A 53 4.32 3.81 -6.53
CA MET A 53 5.56 3.31 -7.12
C MET A 53 6.44 4.41 -7.73
N GLN A 54 5.83 5.39 -8.41
CA GLN A 54 6.57 6.53 -8.98
C GLN A 54 6.82 7.66 -7.97
N LEU A 55 5.92 7.82 -7.01
CA LEU A 55 5.99 8.86 -5.98
C LEU A 55 6.98 8.54 -4.86
N ALA A 56 7.45 7.29 -4.75
CA ALA A 56 8.46 6.90 -3.78
C ALA A 56 9.80 7.64 -4.01
N PRO A 57 10.49 8.08 -2.92
CA PRO A 57 10.12 7.90 -1.51
C PRO A 57 9.06 8.92 -1.04
N VAL A 58 8.16 8.51 -0.12
CA VAL A 58 7.09 9.39 0.40
C VAL A 58 7.52 10.09 1.69
N GLY A 59 8.41 9.46 2.48
CA GLY A 59 9.05 10.10 3.65
C GLY A 59 8.16 10.23 4.89
N VAL A 60 7.03 9.52 4.93
CA VAL A 60 6.21 9.34 6.14
C VAL A 60 6.26 7.87 6.55
N PRO A 61 6.20 7.53 7.85
CA PRO A 61 6.09 6.15 8.32
C PRO A 61 4.91 5.41 7.66
N GLN A 62 5.14 4.17 7.21
CA GLN A 62 4.11 3.37 6.53
C GLN A 62 4.12 1.93 7.03
N THR A 63 2.93 1.42 7.32
CA THR A 63 2.70 0.00 7.63
C THR A 63 1.83 -0.61 6.54
N LEU A 64 2.40 -1.55 5.78
CA LEU A 64 1.74 -2.21 4.65
C LEU A 64 1.27 -3.61 5.06
N LEU A 65 -0.03 -3.85 5.08
CA LEU A 65 -0.62 -5.15 5.41
C LEU A 65 -0.83 -5.95 4.14
N ILE A 66 -0.22 -7.13 4.08
CA ILE A 66 -0.21 -7.98 2.89
C ILE A 66 -0.76 -9.36 3.24
N GLY A 67 -1.85 -9.75 2.56
CA GLY A 67 -2.40 -11.09 2.66
C GLY A 67 -1.50 -12.14 2.00
N GLY A 68 -1.22 -13.24 2.70
CA GLY A 68 -0.41 -14.34 2.18
C GLY A 68 -1.10 -15.12 1.05
N LEU A 69 -2.43 -15.13 1.04
CA LEU A 69 -3.26 -15.77 0.01
C LEU A 69 -3.74 -14.78 -1.07
N ASP A 70 -3.41 -13.50 -0.94
CA ASP A 70 -3.78 -12.46 -1.92
C ASP A 70 -2.75 -12.40 -3.05
N THR A 71 -3.03 -13.16 -4.11
CA THR A 71 -2.18 -13.23 -5.30
C THR A 71 -2.32 -12.03 -6.23
N ALA A 72 -3.36 -11.22 -6.08
CA ALA A 72 -3.67 -10.11 -6.98
C ALA A 72 -3.09 -8.78 -6.48
N TRP A 73 -3.20 -8.51 -5.17
CA TRP A 73 -2.79 -7.23 -4.57
C TRP A 73 -1.58 -7.36 -3.65
N GLY A 74 -1.19 -8.58 -3.27
CA GLY A 74 0.05 -8.83 -2.54
C GLY A 74 1.31 -8.41 -3.32
N PRO A 75 1.50 -8.82 -4.59
CA PRO A 75 2.70 -8.46 -5.35
C PRO A 75 2.91 -6.95 -5.52
N PRO A 76 1.91 -6.12 -5.90
CA PRO A 76 2.04 -4.65 -5.94
C PRO A 76 2.54 -4.03 -4.62
N GLY A 77 1.99 -4.45 -3.48
CA GLY A 77 2.41 -3.95 -2.17
C GLY A 77 3.87 -4.27 -1.85
N ARG A 78 4.33 -5.50 -2.17
CA ARG A 78 5.73 -5.91 -1.99
C ARG A 78 6.68 -5.20 -2.94
N ALA A 79 6.26 -5.01 -4.20
CA ALA A 79 7.03 -4.25 -5.18
C ALA A 79 7.25 -2.82 -4.70
N TYR A 80 6.19 -2.16 -4.22
CA TYR A 80 6.28 -0.82 -3.65
C TYR A 80 7.18 -0.76 -2.42
N HIS A 81 7.07 -1.71 -1.48
CA HIS A 81 7.97 -1.77 -0.33
C HIS A 81 9.44 -1.78 -0.77
N ASN A 82 9.79 -2.65 -1.71
CA ASN A 82 11.16 -2.72 -2.24
C ASN A 82 11.59 -1.40 -2.88
N ARG A 83 10.72 -0.76 -3.67
CA ARG A 83 10.98 0.54 -4.28
C ARG A 83 11.20 1.62 -3.22
N ALA A 84 10.36 1.68 -2.18
CA ALA A 84 10.45 2.69 -1.14
C ALA A 84 11.78 2.57 -0.36
N ILE A 85 12.11 1.37 0.12
CA ILE A 85 13.37 1.11 0.84
C ILE A 85 14.59 1.42 -0.03
N THR A 86 14.60 0.96 -1.29
CA THR A 86 15.74 1.22 -2.21
C THR A 86 15.86 2.68 -2.64
N SER A 87 14.80 3.46 -2.51
CA SER A 87 14.80 4.91 -2.77
C SER A 87 15.11 5.76 -1.54
N GLY A 88 15.43 5.13 -0.40
CA GLY A 88 15.85 5.80 0.83
C GLY A 88 14.75 6.04 1.86
N ASP A 89 13.54 5.49 1.66
CA ASP A 89 12.48 5.55 2.67
C ASP A 89 12.81 4.56 3.80
N SER A 90 13.05 5.08 5.01
CA SER A 90 13.46 4.27 6.18
C SER A 90 12.29 3.86 7.08
N GLY A 91 11.09 4.42 6.83
CA GLY A 91 9.90 4.25 7.67
C GLY A 91 8.87 3.26 7.15
N VAL A 92 9.18 2.47 6.12
CA VAL A 92 8.22 1.54 5.49
C VAL A 92 8.43 0.13 5.99
N ARG A 93 7.37 -0.52 6.50
CA ARG A 93 7.40 -1.93 6.93
C ARG A 93 6.25 -2.71 6.35
N VAL A 94 6.44 -4.02 6.19
CA VAL A 94 5.40 -4.97 5.79
C VAL A 94 4.96 -5.80 6.99
N VAL A 95 3.65 -6.01 7.11
CA VAL A 95 3.03 -6.97 8.03
C VAL A 95 2.39 -8.06 7.18
N ASP A 96 2.97 -9.26 7.24
CA ASP A 96 2.45 -10.43 6.55
C ASP A 96 1.27 -11.05 7.32
N LEU A 97 0.18 -11.28 6.60
CA LEU A 97 -1.04 -11.90 7.11
C LEU A 97 -1.24 -13.25 6.42
N PRO A 98 -0.56 -14.32 6.89
CA PRO A 98 -0.36 -15.55 6.11
C PRO A 98 -1.67 -16.22 5.66
N GLU A 99 -2.68 -16.23 6.53
CA GLU A 99 -3.99 -16.86 6.26
C GLU A 99 -5.01 -15.91 5.62
N SER A 100 -4.61 -14.68 5.27
CA SER A 100 -5.50 -13.69 4.67
C SER A 100 -5.45 -13.73 3.16
N GLY A 101 -6.62 -13.79 2.52
CA GLY A 101 -6.79 -13.29 1.16
C GLY A 101 -6.95 -11.78 1.16
N HIS A 102 -7.64 -11.26 0.15
CA HIS A 102 -7.79 -9.83 -0.08
C HIS A 102 -8.71 -9.14 0.93
N PHE A 103 -9.80 -9.81 1.33
CA PHE A 103 -10.88 -9.17 2.10
C PHE A 103 -10.88 -9.54 3.58
N GLU A 104 -10.26 -10.66 3.97
CA GLU A 104 -10.33 -11.17 5.34
C GLU A 104 -9.78 -10.17 6.37
N MET A 105 -8.82 -9.32 5.97
CA MET A 105 -8.21 -8.28 6.81
C MET A 105 -9.14 -7.12 7.19
N VAL A 106 -10.33 -7.00 6.59
CA VAL A 106 -11.33 -5.99 6.98
C VAL A 106 -12.58 -6.59 7.63
N VAL A 107 -12.60 -7.89 7.87
CA VAL A 107 -13.76 -8.61 8.40
C VAL A 107 -13.52 -8.96 9.87
N PRO A 108 -14.23 -8.34 10.84
CA PRO A 108 -13.93 -8.47 12.27
C PRO A 108 -13.97 -9.89 12.84
N THR A 109 -14.67 -10.80 12.17
CA THR A 109 -14.85 -12.19 12.61
C THR A 109 -13.73 -13.12 12.14
N THR A 110 -12.79 -12.66 11.32
CA THR A 110 -11.69 -13.49 10.82
C THR A 110 -10.54 -13.58 11.83
N SER A 111 -9.72 -14.61 11.69
CA SER A 111 -8.45 -14.69 12.43
C SER A 111 -7.51 -13.55 12.06
N THR A 112 -7.53 -13.11 10.80
CA THR A 112 -6.73 -12.00 10.26
C THR A 112 -6.99 -10.69 10.99
N TRP A 113 -8.25 -10.36 11.28
CA TRP A 113 -8.62 -9.09 11.91
C TRP A 113 -7.86 -8.80 13.20
N ARG A 114 -7.61 -9.83 14.02
CA ARG A 114 -6.82 -9.67 15.26
C ARG A 114 -5.40 -9.21 15.00
N LEU A 115 -4.78 -9.70 13.92
CA LEU A 115 -3.44 -9.27 13.51
C LEU A 115 -3.45 -7.84 12.96
N VAL A 116 -4.51 -7.43 12.28
CA VAL A 116 -4.69 -6.05 11.79
C VAL A 116 -4.75 -5.07 12.95
N ILE A 117 -5.59 -5.36 13.96
CA ILE A 117 -5.71 -4.49 15.14
C ILE A 117 -4.40 -4.43 15.92
N ALA A 118 -3.72 -5.56 16.15
CA ALA A 118 -2.41 -5.57 16.80
C ALA A 118 -1.39 -4.69 16.04
N ALA A 119 -1.31 -4.83 14.71
CA ALA A 119 -0.41 -4.01 13.89
C ALA A 119 -0.76 -2.51 13.91
N LEU A 120 -2.04 -2.17 14.06
CA LEU A 120 -2.51 -0.80 14.17
C LEU A 120 -2.12 -0.20 15.53
N GLU A 121 -2.31 -0.94 16.62
CA GLU A 121 -1.88 -0.56 17.97
C GLU A 121 -0.36 -0.32 18.01
N ASP A 122 0.43 -1.21 17.42
CA ASP A 122 1.89 -1.04 17.29
C ASP A 122 2.25 0.22 16.51
N THR A 123 1.48 0.55 15.47
CA THR A 123 1.70 1.77 14.67
C THR A 123 1.48 3.02 15.51
N PHE A 124 0.41 3.06 16.31
CA PHE A 124 0.14 4.19 17.21
C PHE A 124 1.19 4.31 18.32
N ALA A 125 1.58 3.19 18.95
CA ALA A 125 2.62 3.19 19.98
C ALA A 125 3.98 3.71 19.44
N GLY A 126 4.30 3.41 18.18
CA GLY A 126 5.49 3.95 17.50
C GLY A 126 5.45 5.47 17.32
N LEU A 127 4.27 6.07 17.14
CA LEU A 127 4.11 7.52 17.02
C LEU A 127 4.24 8.24 18.36
N GLU A 128 3.74 7.63 19.44
CA GLU A 128 3.84 8.18 20.79
C GLU A 128 5.27 8.16 21.34
N SER A 129 6.08 7.19 20.92
CA SER A 129 7.48 7.03 21.35
C SER A 129 8.48 7.84 20.54
N GLY A 130 8.10 8.33 19.35
CA GLY A 130 8.93 9.16 18.47
C GLY A 130 8.75 10.68 18.64
N ASN A 131 7.92 11.10 19.61
CA ASN A 131 7.65 12.51 19.93
C ASN A 131 8.34 12.95 21.23
#